data_AF-M4B1R5-F1
#
_entry.id   AF-M4B1R5-F1
#
_cell.length_a   1.000
_cell.length_b   1.000
_cell.length_c   1.000
_cell.angle_alpha   90.00
_cell.angle_beta   90.00
_cell.angle_gamma   90.00
#
_symmetry.space_group_name_H-M   'P 1'
#
loop_
_entity.id
_entity.type
_entity.pdbx_description
1 polymer ?
#
loop_
_entity_poly.entity_id
_entity_poly.type
_entity_poly.pdbx_seq_one_letter_code
_entity_poly.pdbx_strand_id
1 'polypeptide(L)'
;MKTRAKTAASRKAMSGRHDGYNQDKTVSSAEKKRQKRQIKAKATVKHAAKVESKKRRTKKERLSSSNNNKGDTLLQTEVDDGFIQFEAITNHSRRGKDSTTGHRTHETSQEEIEAAAATSVVTLDVRPWMVQEKERCGTPNVYARLHEEIMDFVRFVSPTEQERWSREELIQEMQEIVKELWPGATVETFGSHYTQMFLPQSDIDMVLFGVPGGTEPLFKLAQCLEEKDLVSYLEVIHKARIPIVKMVHKASDIHVDVSFNVAGGLATGDLVKHFMRVYPSFRPLTLVLKYFMAQRGLNETYSGGVGSFLLQLMVVSFLQHNGRALGAKHDDPRFNNLGQLLVGFFTLYGRDFNYTDLGISVRNGGSYFYKEDRYWCDAGRPFLIAMENPNEPSLDVGKNSFEIRTVQRSFDYARQVLQNEICRHGRFKSLSGSILGTIIQGDSNLMKRDAPDSFGFDILHHDPEKTAAIRKQYEMRRDEERNKKRAAESAQQNRRKGGINDPPYKRWRERSSRAY
;
A
#
# COMPACT_ATOMS: atom_id res chain seq x y z
N MET A 1 -78.04 43.99 19.62
CA MET A 1 -77.81 44.39 21.03
C MET A 1 -78.40 43.32 21.94
N LYS A 2 -77.63 42.78 22.91
CA LYS A 2 -78.06 41.75 23.90
C LYS A 2 -78.46 40.39 23.23
N THR A 3 -78.29 39.19 23.80
CA THR A 3 -77.95 38.75 25.18
C THR A 3 -77.44 37.30 25.18
N ARG A 4 -76.67 36.90 26.22
CA ARG A 4 -76.44 35.52 26.75
C ARG A 4 -75.86 34.44 25.78
N ALA A 5 -74.83 33.65 26.06
CA ALA A 5 -74.24 33.04 27.28
C ALA A 5 -74.66 31.58 27.58
N LYS A 6 -73.62 30.75 27.74
CA LYS A 6 -73.49 29.49 28.51
C LYS A 6 -73.78 28.11 27.88
N THR A 7 -72.85 27.23 28.29
CA THR A 7 -72.96 25.79 28.66
C THR A 7 -72.82 24.70 27.60
N ALA A 8 -71.94 23.75 27.94
CA ALA A 8 -71.68 22.50 27.24
C ALA A 8 -72.60 21.38 27.74
N ALA A 9 -72.76 20.33 26.94
CA ALA A 9 -73.19 19.02 27.40
C ALA A 9 -72.49 17.92 26.59
N SER A 10 -71.89 16.96 27.31
CA SER A 10 -71.32 15.73 26.75
C SER A 10 -72.32 14.58 26.92
N ARG A 11 -72.38 13.64 25.96
CA ARG A 11 -72.88 12.27 26.19
C ARG A 11 -72.34 11.29 25.15
N LYS A 12 -72.11 10.04 25.60
CA LYS A 12 -71.49 8.91 24.89
C LYS A 12 -72.52 7.95 24.29
N ALA A 13 -72.14 7.22 23.22
CA ALA A 13 -72.31 5.76 22.98
C ALA A 13 -72.07 5.48 21.47
N MET A 14 -71.11 4.63 21.05
CA MET A 14 -71.23 3.17 20.80
C MET A 14 -72.33 2.77 19.78
N SER A 15 -72.13 1.87 18.80
CA SER A 15 -70.93 1.11 18.35
C SER A 15 -71.21 0.29 17.06
N GLY A 16 -70.19 0.00 16.24
CA GLY A 16 -70.18 -1.03 15.16
C GLY A 16 -69.06 -0.77 14.15
N ARG A 17 -67.88 -1.44 14.18
CA ARG A 17 -67.53 -2.73 13.52
C ARG A 17 -68.05 -2.78 12.06
N HIS A 18 -67.23 -2.85 11.00
CA HIS A 18 -65.96 -3.56 10.74
C HIS A 18 -65.10 -2.77 9.71
N ASP A 19 -63.80 -3.02 9.44
CA ASP A 19 -62.64 -3.58 10.18
C ASP A 19 -61.34 -3.36 9.34
N GLY A 20 -60.16 -3.87 9.75
CA GLY A 20 -58.98 -3.97 8.84
C GLY A 20 -57.60 -3.61 9.42
N TYR A 21 -56.68 -4.59 9.42
CA TYR A 21 -55.29 -4.54 9.88
C TYR A 21 -54.38 -3.48 9.21
N ASN A 22 -53.66 -2.67 10.00
CA ASN A 22 -52.19 -2.79 10.19
C ASN A 22 -51.66 -1.70 11.16
N GLN A 23 -50.78 -2.07 12.11
CA GLN A 23 -50.09 -1.10 12.98
C GLN A 23 -48.59 -1.05 12.71
N ASP A 24 -48.13 0.07 12.14
CA ASP A 24 -46.71 0.42 12.09
C ASP A 24 -46.16 0.70 13.48
N LYS A 25 -45.14 -0.07 13.88
CA LYS A 25 -44.29 0.28 15.04
C LYS A 25 -43.27 1.35 14.62
N THR A 26 -43.73 2.60 14.56
CA THR A 26 -42.86 3.77 14.39
C THR A 26 -41.97 3.97 15.62
N VAL A 27 -40.79 3.34 15.61
CA VAL A 27 -39.77 3.54 16.65
C VAL A 27 -39.31 5.00 16.64
N SER A 28 -39.60 5.71 17.73
CA SER A 28 -39.30 7.14 17.92
C SER A 28 -37.88 7.51 17.52
N SER A 29 -37.74 8.67 16.85
CA SER A 29 -36.46 9.27 16.47
C SER A 29 -35.51 9.45 17.68
N ALA A 30 -36.07 9.65 18.88
CA ALA A 30 -35.30 9.71 20.12
C ALA A 30 -34.65 8.36 20.49
N GLU A 31 -35.37 7.24 20.29
CA GLU A 31 -34.86 5.88 20.54
C GLU A 31 -33.70 5.54 19.60
N LYS A 32 -33.84 5.84 18.30
CA LYS A 32 -32.78 5.63 17.29
C LYS A 32 -31.52 6.47 17.60
N LYS A 33 -31.68 7.74 18.03
CA LYS A 33 -30.55 8.58 18.50
C LYS A 33 -29.91 8.03 19.77
N ARG A 34 -30.71 7.51 20.72
CA ARG A 34 -30.22 6.89 21.96
C ARG A 34 -29.43 5.61 21.69
N GLN A 35 -29.88 4.77 20.76
CA GLN A 35 -29.18 3.56 20.31
C GLN A 35 -27.87 3.90 19.57
N LYS A 36 -27.87 4.83 18.59
CA LYS A 36 -26.61 5.29 17.95
C LYS A 36 -25.61 5.86 18.97
N ARG A 37 -26.08 6.60 20.00
CA ARG A 37 -25.22 7.07 21.11
C ARG A 37 -24.67 5.95 21.97
N GLN A 38 -25.46 4.94 22.32
CA GLN A 38 -24.99 3.78 23.09
C GLN A 38 -23.97 2.92 22.30
N ILE A 39 -24.18 2.74 20.99
CA ILE A 39 -23.23 2.02 20.13
C ILE A 39 -21.90 2.79 20.06
N LYS A 40 -21.96 4.12 19.82
CA LYS A 40 -20.74 4.97 19.81
C LYS A 40 -20.01 4.94 21.15
N ALA A 41 -20.72 5.01 22.29
CA ALA A 41 -20.12 4.90 23.61
C ALA A 41 -19.45 3.52 23.84
N LYS A 42 -20.11 2.42 23.48
CA LYS A 42 -19.54 1.06 23.57
C LYS A 42 -18.28 0.90 22.70
N ALA A 43 -18.26 1.50 21.51
CA ALA A 43 -17.09 1.53 20.63
C ALA A 43 -15.93 2.34 21.24
N THR A 44 -16.21 3.53 21.80
CA THR A 44 -15.19 4.36 22.47
C THR A 44 -14.59 3.67 23.69
N VAL A 45 -15.40 2.97 24.50
CA VAL A 45 -14.90 2.19 25.66
C VAL A 45 -14.04 1.00 25.20
N LYS A 46 -14.46 0.26 24.16
CA LYS A 46 -13.61 -0.79 23.56
C LYS A 46 -12.28 -0.25 23.03
N HIS A 47 -12.29 0.92 22.39
CA HIS A 47 -11.07 1.57 21.89
C HIS A 47 -10.14 1.98 23.05
N ALA A 48 -10.67 2.63 24.09
CA ALA A 48 -9.91 3.00 25.28
C ALA A 48 -9.27 1.78 25.97
N ALA A 49 -10.03 0.68 26.14
CA ALA A 49 -9.50 -0.57 26.70
C ALA A 49 -8.38 -1.19 25.83
N LYS A 50 -8.48 -1.11 24.50
CA LYS A 50 -7.45 -1.58 23.55
C LYS A 50 -6.18 -0.72 23.62
N VAL A 51 -6.30 0.59 23.82
CA VAL A 51 -5.17 1.51 24.03
C VAL A 51 -4.49 1.27 25.38
N GLU A 52 -5.27 1.08 26.45
CA GLU A 52 -4.73 0.79 27.79
C GLU A 52 -4.04 -0.57 27.85
N SER A 53 -4.56 -1.58 27.13
CA SER A 53 -3.89 -2.86 26.90
C SER A 53 -2.53 -2.69 26.20
N LYS A 54 -2.45 -1.89 25.13
CA LYS A 54 -1.17 -1.58 24.46
C LYS A 54 -0.18 -0.86 25.39
N LYS A 55 -0.63 0.12 26.20
CA LYS A 55 0.21 0.80 27.20
C LYS A 55 0.72 -0.14 28.29
N ARG A 56 -0.09 -1.11 28.73
CA ARG A 56 0.34 -2.14 29.69
C ARG A 56 1.37 -3.10 29.09
N ARG A 57 1.24 -3.45 27.79
CA ARG A 57 2.23 -4.28 27.07
C ARG A 57 3.59 -3.57 26.99
N THR A 58 3.61 -2.33 26.49
CA THR A 58 4.86 -1.53 26.39
C THR A 58 5.47 -1.16 27.73
N LYS A 59 4.66 -0.99 28.81
CA LYS A 59 5.19 -0.84 30.17
C LYS A 59 5.80 -2.15 30.71
N LYS A 60 5.24 -3.31 30.35
CA LYS A 60 5.79 -4.63 30.74
C LYS A 60 7.11 -4.90 30.01
N GLU A 61 7.18 -4.61 28.72
CA GLU A 61 8.40 -4.68 27.90
C GLU A 61 9.53 -3.79 28.46
N ARG A 62 9.22 -2.55 28.86
CA ARG A 62 10.19 -1.65 29.52
C ARG A 62 10.64 -2.11 30.91
N LEU A 63 9.84 -2.87 31.64
CA LEU A 63 10.20 -3.42 32.95
C LEU A 63 11.06 -4.68 32.83
N SER A 64 10.88 -5.50 31.77
CA SER A 64 11.78 -6.62 31.48
C SER A 64 13.19 -6.18 31.06
N SER A 65 13.34 -5.02 30.42
CA SER A 65 14.65 -4.49 30.00
C SER A 65 15.48 -3.85 31.12
N SER A 66 14.97 -3.74 32.34
CA SER A 66 15.61 -3.00 33.44
C SER A 66 16.19 -3.88 34.56
N ASN A 67 16.14 -5.22 34.42
CA ASN A 67 16.40 -6.13 35.54
C ASN A 67 17.55 -7.13 35.31
N ASN A 68 18.52 -6.78 34.46
CA ASN A 68 19.82 -7.46 34.35
C ASN A 68 20.92 -6.39 34.14
N ASN A 69 21.51 -5.88 35.22
CA ASN A 69 22.87 -5.34 35.24
C ASN A 69 23.37 -5.04 36.66
N LYS A 70 24.23 -5.91 37.19
CA LYS A 70 25.20 -5.65 38.27
C LYS A 70 26.36 -6.66 38.12
N GLY A 71 27.58 -6.20 37.86
CA GLY A 71 28.79 -7.04 37.84
C GLY A 71 29.87 -6.60 36.85
N ASP A 72 30.77 -5.74 37.32
CA ASP A 72 32.17 -5.48 36.90
C ASP A 72 32.67 -5.63 35.44
N THR A 73 32.96 -4.45 34.85
CA THR A 73 34.28 -4.00 34.34
C THR A 73 35.29 -5.01 33.76
N LEU A 74 35.41 -5.06 32.43
CA LEU A 74 36.71 -4.85 31.73
C LEU A 74 36.49 -4.40 30.27
N LEU A 75 37.50 -3.73 29.69
CA LEU A 75 37.50 -3.24 28.30
C LEU A 75 37.89 -4.33 27.30
N GLN A 76 37.02 -4.60 26.32
CA GLN A 76 37.44 -5.05 24.98
C GLN A 76 36.38 -4.68 23.94
N THR A 77 36.84 -4.35 22.73
CA THR A 77 36.02 -3.92 21.59
C THR A 77 35.45 -5.11 20.84
N GLU A 78 34.12 -5.23 20.76
CA GLU A 78 33.45 -6.17 19.85
C GLU A 78 32.32 -5.48 19.06
N VAL A 79 32.00 -6.07 17.91
CA VAL A 79 31.03 -5.57 16.94
C VAL A 79 29.63 -6.03 17.35
N ASP A 80 28.67 -5.09 17.40
CA ASP A 80 27.27 -5.39 17.75
C ASP A 80 26.53 -6.06 16.58
N ASP A 81 26.79 -7.35 16.38
CA ASP A 81 26.01 -8.22 15.50
C ASP A 81 24.63 -8.49 16.13
N GLY A 82 23.75 -7.48 16.02
CA GLY A 82 22.42 -7.42 16.65
C GLY A 82 21.44 -8.50 16.21
N PHE A 83 21.64 -9.72 16.72
CA PHE A 83 20.83 -10.91 16.49
C PHE A 83 19.38 -10.73 16.94
N ILE A 84 18.43 -10.81 16.02
CA ILE A 84 16.99 -10.76 16.32
C ILE A 84 16.50 -12.19 16.58
N GLN A 85 16.41 -12.57 17.85
CA GLN A 85 15.78 -13.82 18.26
C GLN A 85 14.25 -13.71 18.12
N PHE A 86 13.66 -14.53 17.25
CA PHE A 86 12.22 -14.71 17.18
C PHE A 86 11.77 -15.79 18.20
N GLU A 87 10.79 -15.46 19.04
CA GLU A 87 10.16 -16.45 19.93
C GLU A 87 9.37 -17.48 19.11
N ALA A 88 9.77 -18.75 19.17
CA ALA A 88 8.95 -19.85 18.70
C ALA A 88 7.70 -19.99 19.60
N ILE A 89 6.54 -20.25 18.98
CA ILE A 89 5.26 -20.41 19.70
C ILE A 89 5.29 -21.73 20.48
N THR A 90 5.69 -21.65 21.75
CA THR A 90 5.59 -22.79 22.68
C THR A 90 4.17 -22.88 23.25
N ASN A 91 3.52 -24.03 23.01
CA ASN A 91 2.20 -24.30 23.56
C ASN A 91 2.26 -24.42 25.10
N HIS A 92 1.65 -23.47 25.81
CA HIS A 92 1.51 -23.53 27.26
C HIS A 92 0.44 -24.56 27.69
N SER A 93 0.86 -25.79 27.98
CA SER A 93 0.09 -26.71 28.83
C SER A 93 0.49 -26.56 30.30
N ARG A 94 -0.48 -26.27 31.17
CA ARG A 94 -0.29 -26.16 32.63
C ARG A 94 -0.78 -27.40 33.36
N ARG A 95 0.13 -28.17 33.98
CA ARG A 95 -0.01 -29.05 35.15
C ARG A 95 1.32 -29.80 35.31
N GLY A 96 1.88 -30.07 36.48
CA GLY A 96 1.59 -29.67 37.87
C GLY A 96 2.88 -29.87 38.69
N LYS A 97 2.90 -29.51 39.98
CA LYS A 97 4.06 -29.82 40.85
C LYS A 97 4.16 -31.33 41.08
N ASP A 98 5.37 -31.88 41.10
CA ASP A 98 5.93 -32.47 42.32
C ASP A 98 7.46 -32.72 42.20
N SER A 99 8.10 -32.97 43.34
CA SER A 99 9.56 -33.00 43.54
C SER A 99 10.16 -34.40 43.49
N THR A 100 11.37 -34.56 42.94
CA THR A 100 12.54 -35.17 43.63
C THR A 100 13.82 -35.19 42.76
N THR A 101 14.95 -35.47 43.40
CA THR A 101 16.35 -35.42 42.92
C THR A 101 16.76 -36.48 41.88
N GLY A 102 17.72 -36.14 41.01
CA GLY A 102 18.52 -37.15 40.27
C GLY A 102 19.53 -36.55 39.27
N HIS A 103 20.83 -36.76 39.49
CA HIS A 103 21.86 -36.55 38.46
C HIS A 103 21.74 -37.63 37.39
N ARG A 104 21.72 -37.25 36.10
CA ARG A 104 22.15 -38.09 34.98
C ARG A 104 22.64 -37.23 33.82
N THR A 105 23.82 -37.57 33.32
CA THR A 105 24.36 -37.07 32.05
C THR A 105 23.53 -37.65 30.90
N HIS A 106 23.00 -36.80 30.04
CA HIS A 106 22.39 -37.22 28.78
C HIS A 106 23.36 -36.95 27.64
N GLU A 107 23.86 -38.02 27.02
CA GLU A 107 24.37 -37.97 25.66
C GLU A 107 23.18 -37.69 24.75
N THR A 108 23.24 -36.60 23.99
CA THR A 108 22.21 -36.22 23.00
C THR A 108 22.26 -37.25 21.87
N SER A 109 21.17 -37.99 21.66
CA SER A 109 21.15 -39.03 20.64
C SER A 109 21.23 -38.42 19.24
N GLN A 110 21.80 -39.14 18.27
CA GLN A 110 21.84 -38.68 16.87
C GLN A 110 20.43 -38.40 16.32
N GLU A 111 19.41 -39.12 16.81
CA GLU A 111 18.00 -38.88 16.48
C GLU A 111 17.49 -37.49 16.93
N GLU A 112 17.96 -36.93 18.06
CA GLU A 112 17.58 -35.57 18.49
C GLU A 112 18.27 -34.51 17.62
N ILE A 113 19.50 -34.77 17.16
CA ILE A 113 20.21 -33.90 16.22
C ILE A 113 19.58 -33.97 14.83
N GLU A 114 19.19 -35.16 14.37
CA GLU A 114 18.43 -35.35 13.13
C GLU A 114 17.02 -34.77 13.22
N ALA A 115 16.35 -34.82 14.37
CA ALA A 115 15.06 -34.17 14.60
C ALA A 115 15.18 -32.64 14.64
N ALA A 116 16.24 -32.09 15.21
CA ALA A 116 16.53 -30.65 15.15
C ALA A 116 16.88 -30.20 13.73
N ALA A 117 17.70 -30.98 13.01
CA ALA A 117 17.98 -30.77 11.58
C ALA A 117 16.70 -30.84 10.75
N ALA A 118 15.85 -31.87 10.94
CA ALA A 118 14.55 -32.00 10.31
C ALA A 118 13.64 -30.80 10.64
N THR A 119 13.61 -30.34 11.89
CA THR A 119 12.84 -29.14 12.29
C THR A 119 13.34 -27.87 11.59
N SER A 120 14.65 -27.77 11.29
CA SER A 120 15.18 -26.68 10.46
C SER A 120 14.85 -26.84 8.96
N VAL A 121 14.72 -28.09 8.47
CA VAL A 121 14.32 -28.44 7.09
C VAL A 121 12.82 -28.22 6.84
N VAL A 122 11.98 -28.31 7.88
CA VAL A 122 10.50 -28.17 7.85
C VAL A 122 9.99 -26.77 7.42
N THR A 123 10.84 -25.77 7.18
CA THR A 123 10.39 -24.43 6.73
C THR A 123 10.37 -24.22 5.20
N LEU A 124 10.79 -25.22 4.41
CA LEU A 124 10.87 -25.15 2.94
C LEU A 124 9.61 -25.65 2.19
N ASP A 125 8.51 -25.89 2.91
CA ASP A 125 7.26 -26.45 2.37
C ASP A 125 6.72 -25.74 1.13
N VAL A 126 6.13 -26.55 0.24
CA VAL A 126 5.56 -26.16 -1.05
C VAL A 126 4.72 -24.88 -0.93
N ARG A 127 5.08 -23.85 -1.69
CA ARG A 127 4.34 -22.59 -1.73
C ARG A 127 3.20 -22.68 -2.75
N PRO A 128 2.06 -21.98 -2.54
CA PRO A 128 0.87 -22.15 -3.39
C PRO A 128 1.07 -21.71 -4.86
N TRP A 129 2.12 -20.93 -5.15
CA TRP A 129 2.51 -20.57 -6.51
C TRP A 129 3.39 -21.63 -7.21
N MET A 130 3.87 -22.67 -6.54
CA MET A 130 4.76 -23.68 -7.13
C MET A 130 3.96 -24.72 -7.94
N VAL A 131 3.56 -24.36 -9.17
CA VAL A 131 2.61 -25.15 -9.96
C VAL A 131 3.13 -26.56 -10.33
N GLN A 132 4.43 -26.73 -10.61
CA GLN A 132 5.03 -28.03 -10.98
C GLN A 132 6.49 -28.18 -10.50
N GLU A 133 6.68 -28.71 -9.29
CA GLU A 133 8.03 -28.95 -8.74
C GLU A 133 8.80 -30.07 -9.48
N LYS A 134 8.09 -31.06 -10.03
CA LYS A 134 8.67 -32.27 -10.65
C LYS A 134 9.51 -32.01 -11.91
N GLU A 135 9.24 -30.97 -12.69
CA GLU A 135 10.00 -30.67 -13.92
C GLU A 135 11.21 -29.76 -13.68
N ARG A 136 11.19 -28.97 -12.59
CA ARG A 136 12.18 -27.92 -12.34
C ARG A 136 13.51 -28.41 -11.80
N CYS A 137 13.49 -29.58 -11.16
CA CYS A 137 14.68 -30.18 -10.55
C CYS A 137 15.78 -30.52 -11.58
N GLY A 138 15.47 -30.49 -12.89
CA GLY A 138 16.44 -30.67 -13.97
C GLY A 138 17.31 -29.46 -14.32
N THR A 139 17.00 -28.24 -13.84
CA THR A 139 17.78 -27.03 -14.20
C THR A 139 18.94 -26.79 -13.21
N PRO A 140 20.22 -26.84 -13.64
CA PRO A 140 21.36 -26.68 -12.73
C PRO A 140 21.64 -25.21 -12.35
N ASN A 141 21.11 -24.24 -13.10
CA ASN A 141 21.30 -22.83 -12.82
C ASN A 141 20.24 -22.34 -11.79
N VAL A 142 20.67 -22.06 -10.57
CA VAL A 142 19.78 -21.61 -9.48
C VAL A 142 19.10 -20.27 -9.79
N TYR A 143 19.74 -19.38 -10.55
CA TYR A 143 19.11 -18.13 -11.01
C TYR A 143 18.00 -18.38 -12.03
N ALA A 144 18.10 -19.45 -12.84
CA ALA A 144 17.01 -19.86 -13.72
C ALA A 144 15.84 -20.43 -12.91
N ARG A 145 16.10 -21.27 -11.89
CA ARG A 145 15.06 -21.74 -10.95
C ARG A 145 14.31 -20.59 -10.29
N LEU A 146 15.03 -19.58 -9.79
CA LEU A 146 14.43 -18.39 -9.19
C LEU A 146 13.68 -17.51 -10.22
N HIS A 147 14.12 -17.47 -11.47
CA HIS A 147 13.39 -16.78 -12.54
C HIS A 147 12.02 -17.40 -12.81
N GLU A 148 11.96 -18.73 -13.00
CA GLU A 148 10.70 -19.45 -13.17
C GLU A 148 9.78 -19.27 -11.96
N GLU A 149 10.33 -19.37 -10.74
CA GLU A 149 9.56 -19.22 -9.51
C GLU A 149 8.96 -17.80 -9.35
N ILE A 150 9.70 -16.76 -9.74
CA ILE A 150 9.18 -15.39 -9.82
C ILE A 150 8.04 -15.31 -10.84
N MET A 151 8.16 -15.99 -11.97
CA MET A 151 7.13 -16.01 -13.01
C MET A 151 5.83 -16.68 -12.53
N ASP A 152 5.88 -17.78 -11.78
CA ASP A 152 4.66 -18.35 -11.19
C ASP A 152 4.10 -17.49 -10.07
N PHE A 153 4.94 -16.89 -9.23
CA PHE A 153 4.45 -15.99 -8.20
C PHE A 153 3.68 -14.83 -8.84
N VAL A 154 4.20 -14.28 -9.93
CA VAL A 154 3.54 -13.24 -10.74
C VAL A 154 2.24 -13.75 -11.36
N ARG A 155 2.20 -14.97 -11.91
CA ARG A 155 0.96 -15.61 -12.37
C ARG A 155 -0.04 -15.75 -11.23
N PHE A 156 0.40 -16.26 -10.08
CA PHE A 156 -0.43 -16.55 -8.92
C PHE A 156 -1.07 -15.29 -8.34
N VAL A 157 -0.33 -14.17 -8.26
CA VAL A 157 -0.85 -12.89 -7.77
C VAL A 157 -1.51 -12.02 -8.85
N SER A 158 -1.47 -12.40 -10.13
CA SER A 158 -2.34 -11.80 -11.16
C SER A 158 -3.81 -12.06 -10.83
N PRO A 159 -4.73 -11.16 -11.21
CA PRO A 159 -6.14 -11.29 -10.87
C PRO A 159 -6.84 -12.41 -11.66
N THR A 160 -7.81 -13.07 -11.04
CA THR A 160 -8.73 -13.99 -11.71
C THR A 160 -9.70 -13.25 -12.65
N GLU A 161 -10.50 -13.98 -13.43
CA GLU A 161 -11.53 -13.36 -14.27
C GLU A 161 -12.66 -12.75 -13.45
N GLN A 162 -13.09 -13.42 -12.38
CA GLN A 162 -14.08 -12.92 -11.44
C GLN A 162 -13.55 -11.67 -10.71
N GLU A 163 -12.29 -11.66 -10.29
CA GLU A 163 -11.64 -10.49 -9.67
C GLU A 163 -11.44 -9.31 -10.63
N ARG A 164 -11.42 -9.55 -11.95
CA ARG A 164 -11.46 -8.50 -12.97
C ARG A 164 -12.90 -8.00 -13.18
N TRP A 165 -13.86 -8.91 -13.29
CA TRP A 165 -15.29 -8.60 -13.44
C TRP A 165 -15.81 -7.72 -12.30
N SER A 166 -15.61 -8.13 -11.04
CA SER A 166 -16.08 -7.37 -9.87
C SER A 166 -15.38 -6.01 -9.68
N ARG A 167 -14.23 -5.80 -10.33
CA ARG A 167 -13.58 -4.47 -10.40
C ARG A 167 -14.21 -3.60 -11.47
N GLU A 168 -14.46 -4.16 -12.65
CA GLU A 168 -15.10 -3.48 -13.77
C GLU A 168 -16.55 -3.07 -13.43
N GLU A 169 -17.33 -3.97 -12.83
CA GLU A 169 -18.69 -3.73 -12.33
C GLU A 169 -18.74 -2.57 -11.32
N LEU A 170 -17.82 -2.56 -10.35
CA LEU A 170 -17.66 -1.47 -9.37
C LEU A 170 -17.28 -0.13 -10.02
N ILE A 171 -16.43 -0.15 -11.06
CA ILE A 171 -16.09 1.06 -11.82
C ILE A 171 -17.32 1.59 -12.58
N GLN A 172 -18.13 0.71 -13.16
CA GLN A 172 -19.35 1.08 -13.89
C GLN A 172 -20.42 1.65 -12.95
N GLU A 173 -20.67 1.00 -11.80
CA GLU A 173 -21.59 1.51 -10.77
C GLU A 173 -21.15 2.90 -10.27
N MET A 174 -19.87 3.10 -9.99
CA MET A 174 -19.32 4.41 -9.62
C MET A 174 -19.46 5.45 -10.73
N GLN A 175 -19.32 5.07 -12.01
CA GLN A 175 -19.58 5.96 -13.15
C GLN A 175 -21.04 6.39 -13.23
N GLU A 176 -21.99 5.50 -12.96
CA GLU A 176 -23.42 5.82 -12.96
C GLU A 176 -23.79 6.78 -11.80
N ILE A 177 -23.33 6.48 -10.58
CA ILE A 177 -23.54 7.33 -9.40
C ILE A 177 -22.96 8.74 -9.61
N VAL A 178 -21.75 8.83 -10.17
CA VAL A 178 -21.11 10.14 -10.41
C VAL A 178 -21.84 10.94 -11.49
N LYS A 179 -22.34 10.29 -12.56
CA LYS A 179 -23.19 10.93 -13.57
C LYS A 179 -24.54 11.40 -13.02
N GLU A 180 -25.16 10.62 -12.13
CA GLU A 180 -26.40 11.00 -11.43
C GLU A 180 -26.18 12.24 -10.54
N LEU A 181 -25.08 12.27 -9.79
CA LEU A 181 -24.74 13.39 -8.90
C LEU A 181 -24.29 14.66 -9.64
N TRP A 182 -23.59 14.48 -10.79
CA TRP A 182 -22.99 15.53 -11.61
C TRP A 182 -22.93 15.09 -13.09
N PRO A 183 -23.91 15.46 -13.95
CA PRO A 183 -23.99 14.97 -15.33
C PRO A 183 -22.80 15.30 -16.25
N GLY A 184 -21.99 16.31 -15.91
CA GLY A 184 -20.78 16.69 -16.63
C GLY A 184 -19.48 16.08 -16.07
N ALA A 185 -19.57 15.19 -15.07
CA ALA A 185 -18.42 14.58 -14.43
C ALA A 185 -18.01 13.25 -15.08
N THR A 186 -16.73 12.92 -14.98
CA THR A 186 -16.17 11.64 -15.44
C THR A 186 -15.38 10.96 -14.32
N VAL A 187 -15.36 9.62 -14.34
CA VAL A 187 -14.57 8.78 -13.43
C VAL A 187 -13.45 8.14 -14.22
N GLU A 188 -12.21 8.35 -13.79
CA GLU A 188 -11.03 7.68 -14.34
C GLU A 188 -10.35 6.87 -13.23
N THR A 189 -9.86 5.68 -13.55
CA THR A 189 -8.99 4.93 -12.62
C THR A 189 -7.52 5.30 -12.85
N PHE A 190 -6.74 5.33 -11.78
CA PHE A 190 -5.30 5.59 -11.86
C PHE A 190 -4.50 4.55 -11.07
N GLY A 191 -3.22 4.87 -10.81
CA GLY A 191 -2.38 4.11 -9.89
C GLY A 191 -2.20 2.65 -10.29
N SER A 192 -2.37 1.74 -9.33
CA SER A 192 -2.02 0.34 -9.54
C SER A 192 -3.02 -0.42 -10.42
N HIS A 193 -4.29 -0.02 -10.43
CA HIS A 193 -5.31 -0.58 -11.31
C HIS A 193 -5.03 -0.22 -12.78
N TYR A 194 -4.88 1.08 -13.10
CA TYR A 194 -4.60 1.53 -14.47
C TYR A 194 -3.34 0.90 -15.06
N THR A 195 -2.29 0.72 -14.25
CA THR A 195 -1.00 0.15 -14.64
C THR A 195 -0.94 -1.38 -14.54
N GLN A 196 -2.04 -2.04 -14.18
CA GLN A 196 -2.15 -3.49 -13.98
C GLN A 196 -1.21 -4.06 -12.89
N MET A 197 -0.46 -3.21 -12.15
CA MET A 197 0.46 -3.60 -11.07
C MET A 197 -0.18 -3.58 -9.68
N PHE A 198 -1.47 -3.88 -9.63
CA PHE A 198 -2.19 -4.13 -8.40
C PHE A 198 -1.92 -5.56 -7.90
N LEU A 199 -1.86 -5.73 -6.58
CA LEU A 199 -1.90 -7.04 -5.94
C LEU A 199 -3.39 -7.41 -5.72
N PRO A 200 -3.75 -8.67 -5.46
CA PRO A 200 -5.15 -9.08 -5.31
C PRO A 200 -5.95 -8.23 -4.30
N GLN A 201 -5.29 -7.81 -3.21
CA GLN A 201 -5.85 -6.98 -2.14
C GLN A 201 -5.59 -5.47 -2.29
N SER A 202 -5.06 -5.01 -3.44
CA SER A 202 -4.83 -3.58 -3.65
C SER A 202 -6.13 -2.83 -3.97
N ASP A 203 -6.26 -1.68 -3.32
CA ASP A 203 -7.29 -0.66 -3.50
C ASP A 203 -7.41 -0.20 -4.97
N ILE A 204 -8.60 0.26 -5.36
CA ILE A 204 -8.80 0.99 -6.62
C ILE A 204 -8.66 2.50 -6.35
N ASP A 205 -7.67 3.11 -6.99
CA ASP A 205 -7.51 4.56 -7.04
C ASP A 205 -8.44 5.16 -8.12
N MET A 206 -9.39 6.02 -7.74
CA MET A 206 -10.32 6.70 -8.65
C MET A 206 -10.16 8.23 -8.59
N VAL A 207 -10.24 8.91 -9.73
CA VAL A 207 -10.29 10.37 -9.81
C VAL A 207 -11.55 10.84 -10.54
N LEU A 208 -12.24 11.81 -9.95
CA LEU A 208 -13.42 12.44 -10.51
C LEU A 208 -13.04 13.79 -11.14
N PHE A 209 -13.35 13.98 -12.42
CA PHE A 209 -13.23 15.26 -13.12
C PHE A 209 -14.60 15.89 -13.35
N GLY A 210 -14.66 17.20 -13.60
CA GLY A 210 -15.92 17.91 -13.88
C GLY A 210 -16.81 18.14 -12.65
N VAL A 211 -16.34 17.76 -11.46
CA VAL A 211 -17.04 17.95 -10.18
C VAL A 211 -16.83 19.39 -9.68
N PRO A 212 -17.81 20.04 -9.02
CA PRO A 212 -17.64 21.35 -8.41
C PRO A 212 -16.43 21.44 -7.46
N GLY A 213 -15.92 22.66 -7.24
CA GLY A 213 -14.80 22.88 -6.32
C GLY A 213 -15.22 22.88 -4.84
N GLY A 214 -14.25 22.67 -3.95
CA GLY A 214 -14.44 22.70 -2.50
C GLY A 214 -14.60 21.31 -1.86
N THR A 215 -15.04 21.28 -0.60
CA THR A 215 -15.18 20.01 0.17
C THR A 215 -16.58 19.42 0.12
N GLU A 216 -17.59 20.19 -0.25
CA GLU A 216 -18.99 19.76 -0.35
C GLU A 216 -19.19 18.50 -1.23
N PRO A 217 -18.53 18.36 -2.41
CA PRO A 217 -18.71 17.17 -3.23
C PRO A 217 -18.27 15.86 -2.57
N LEU A 218 -17.25 15.90 -1.70
CA LEU A 218 -16.81 14.71 -0.97
C LEU A 218 -17.91 14.21 -0.04
N PHE A 219 -18.58 15.13 0.66
CA PHE A 219 -19.69 14.79 1.54
C PHE A 219 -20.95 14.40 0.76
N LYS A 220 -21.21 15.01 -0.41
CA LYS A 220 -22.34 14.64 -1.28
C LYS A 220 -22.18 13.23 -1.85
N LEU A 221 -20.98 12.86 -2.31
CA LEU A 221 -20.69 11.48 -2.75
C LEU A 221 -20.84 10.50 -1.58
N ALA A 222 -20.23 10.82 -0.44
CA ALA A 222 -20.30 10.00 0.76
C ALA A 222 -21.75 9.73 1.20
N GLN A 223 -22.60 10.76 1.24
CA GLN A 223 -24.02 10.63 1.56
C GLN A 223 -24.75 9.72 0.56
N CYS A 224 -24.51 9.89 -0.74
CA CYS A 224 -25.15 9.07 -1.78
C CYS A 224 -24.77 7.58 -1.67
N LEU A 225 -23.51 7.28 -1.35
CA LEU A 225 -23.01 5.92 -1.12
C LEU A 225 -23.63 5.28 0.14
N GLU A 226 -23.83 6.04 1.22
CA GLU A 226 -24.57 5.57 2.41
C GLU A 226 -26.06 5.35 2.12
N GLU A 227 -26.71 6.25 1.36
CA GLU A 227 -28.14 6.18 1.02
C GLU A 227 -28.49 5.01 0.10
N LYS A 228 -27.57 4.64 -0.81
CA LYS A 228 -27.69 3.45 -1.67
C LYS A 228 -27.24 2.14 -0.98
N ASP A 229 -26.74 2.20 0.27
CA ASP A 229 -26.26 1.04 1.06
C ASP A 229 -25.13 0.23 0.37
N LEU A 230 -24.30 0.89 -0.43
CA LEU A 230 -23.24 0.29 -1.26
C LEU A 230 -21.90 0.09 -0.54
N VAL A 231 -21.74 0.66 0.65
CA VAL A 231 -20.45 0.70 1.37
C VAL A 231 -20.53 0.03 2.74
N SER A 232 -19.56 -0.84 3.03
CA SER A 232 -19.40 -1.45 4.36
C SER A 232 -18.60 -0.55 5.31
N TYR A 233 -17.75 0.32 4.75
CA TYR A 233 -16.96 1.34 5.44
C TYR A 233 -16.82 2.59 4.57
N LEU A 234 -16.78 3.77 5.21
CA LEU A 234 -16.68 5.06 4.55
C LEU A 234 -15.97 6.09 5.46
N GLU A 235 -14.99 6.80 4.93
CA GLU A 235 -14.30 7.91 5.62
C GLU A 235 -13.99 9.07 4.65
N VAL A 236 -14.29 10.30 5.06
CA VAL A 236 -14.02 11.51 4.27
C VAL A 236 -12.81 12.26 4.83
N ILE A 237 -11.65 12.11 4.18
CA ILE A 237 -10.38 12.73 4.57
C ILE A 237 -10.25 14.11 3.91
N HIS A 238 -11.06 15.07 4.37
CA HIS A 238 -11.16 16.40 3.75
C HIS A 238 -10.05 17.40 4.13
N LYS A 239 -9.18 17.08 5.10
CA LYS A 239 -8.13 17.99 5.63
C LYS A 239 -6.74 17.73 5.07
N ALA A 240 -6.56 16.67 4.28
CA ALA A 240 -5.27 16.35 3.66
C ALA A 240 -4.96 17.31 2.50
N ARG A 241 -3.69 17.32 2.05
CA ARG A 241 -3.26 18.10 0.87
C ARG A 241 -4.06 17.75 -0.39
N ILE A 242 -4.43 16.48 -0.53
CA ILE A 242 -5.37 15.97 -1.53
C ILE A 242 -6.54 15.39 -0.74
N PRO A 243 -7.72 16.03 -0.75
CA PRO A 243 -8.92 15.48 -0.15
C PRO A 243 -9.36 14.20 -0.86
N ILE A 244 -9.66 13.15 -0.09
CA ILE A 244 -10.13 11.85 -0.60
C ILE A 244 -11.33 11.33 0.20
N VAL A 245 -12.17 10.54 -0.47
CA VAL A 245 -13.19 9.69 0.15
C VAL A 245 -12.67 8.26 0.08
N LYS A 246 -12.40 7.65 1.24
CA LYS A 246 -12.06 6.22 1.36
C LYS A 246 -13.35 5.43 1.55
N MET A 247 -13.52 4.34 0.83
CA MET A 247 -14.63 3.41 1.05
C MET A 247 -14.20 1.95 0.93
N VAL A 248 -15.03 1.04 1.44
CA VAL A 248 -14.99 -0.38 1.07
C VAL A 248 -16.32 -0.74 0.44
N HIS A 249 -16.28 -1.21 -0.80
CA HIS A 249 -17.47 -1.60 -1.56
C HIS A 249 -18.06 -2.87 -0.96
N LYS A 250 -19.35 -2.83 -0.63
CA LYS A 250 -20.02 -3.85 0.17
C LYS A 250 -20.19 -5.19 -0.54
N ALA A 251 -20.37 -5.21 -1.86
CA ALA A 251 -20.61 -6.46 -2.60
C ALA A 251 -19.32 -7.21 -2.96
N SER A 252 -18.20 -6.50 -3.20
CA SER A 252 -16.91 -7.11 -3.59
C SER A 252 -15.81 -7.05 -2.52
N ASP A 253 -16.05 -6.40 -1.38
CA ASP A 253 -15.08 -6.12 -0.30
C ASP A 253 -13.82 -5.35 -0.78
N ILE A 254 -13.93 -4.65 -1.91
CA ILE A 254 -12.83 -3.90 -2.53
C ILE A 254 -12.72 -2.52 -1.90
N HIS A 255 -11.51 -2.19 -1.45
CA HIS A 255 -11.14 -0.85 -1.00
C HIS A 255 -11.04 0.13 -2.18
N VAL A 256 -11.57 1.34 -2.03
CA VAL A 256 -11.53 2.39 -3.07
C VAL A 256 -11.17 3.74 -2.46
N ASP A 257 -10.20 4.42 -3.06
CA ASP A 257 -9.80 5.79 -2.74
C ASP A 257 -10.25 6.73 -3.86
N VAL A 258 -11.25 7.58 -3.58
CA VAL A 258 -11.81 8.54 -4.54
C VAL A 258 -11.27 9.94 -4.30
N SER A 259 -10.56 10.47 -5.31
CA SER A 259 -9.98 11.82 -5.34
C SER A 259 -10.74 12.74 -6.31
N PHE A 260 -10.64 14.06 -6.13
CA PHE A 260 -11.45 15.03 -6.84
C PHE A 260 -10.59 16.07 -7.57
N ASN A 261 -10.76 16.18 -8.89
CA ASN A 261 -10.10 17.14 -9.78
C ASN A 261 -8.55 17.15 -9.72
N VAL A 262 -7.92 16.04 -9.30
CA VAL A 262 -6.46 15.91 -9.20
C VAL A 262 -5.93 15.16 -10.42
N ALA A 263 -5.55 15.89 -11.47
CA ALA A 263 -5.04 15.28 -12.71
C ALA A 263 -3.72 14.48 -12.53
N GLY A 264 -2.94 14.78 -11.48
CA GLY A 264 -1.54 14.34 -11.27
C GLY A 264 -1.27 12.83 -11.07
N GLY A 265 -2.21 11.97 -11.43
CA GLY A 265 -2.04 10.51 -11.48
C GLY A 265 -2.00 9.93 -12.90
N LEU A 266 -2.53 10.63 -13.91
CA LEU A 266 -2.72 10.06 -15.25
C LEU A 266 -1.42 10.03 -16.07
N ALA A 267 -0.67 11.14 -16.15
CA ALA A 267 0.66 11.12 -16.77
C ALA A 267 1.61 10.12 -16.09
N THR A 268 1.50 9.95 -14.76
CA THR A 268 2.23 8.92 -14.00
C THR A 268 1.85 7.51 -14.48
N GLY A 269 0.57 7.24 -14.72
CA GLY A 269 0.10 5.97 -15.27
C GLY A 269 0.67 5.65 -16.65
N ASP A 270 0.70 6.62 -17.56
CA ASP A 270 1.28 6.43 -18.90
C ASP A 270 2.79 6.20 -18.86
N LEU A 271 3.51 6.97 -18.03
CA LEU A 271 4.94 6.81 -17.81
C LEU A 271 5.28 5.39 -17.32
N VAL A 272 4.47 4.89 -16.38
CA VAL A 272 4.64 3.54 -15.84
C VAL A 272 4.34 2.47 -16.90
N LYS A 273 3.29 2.63 -17.72
CA LYS A 273 3.03 1.74 -18.87
C LYS A 273 4.11 1.82 -19.94
N HIS A 274 4.72 2.99 -20.15
CA HIS A 274 5.88 3.15 -21.02
C HIS A 274 7.07 2.34 -20.49
N PHE A 275 7.39 2.43 -19.19
CA PHE A 275 8.42 1.60 -18.58
C PHE A 275 8.12 0.09 -18.67
N MET A 276 6.86 -0.34 -18.53
CA MET A 276 6.47 -1.74 -18.75
C MET A 276 6.76 -2.23 -20.18
N ARG A 277 6.67 -1.37 -21.21
CA ARG A 277 7.02 -1.73 -22.59
C ARG A 277 8.52 -1.66 -22.88
N VAL A 278 9.27 -0.80 -22.20
CA VAL A 278 10.73 -0.71 -22.36
C VAL A 278 11.44 -1.84 -21.60
N TYR A 279 10.88 -2.29 -20.48
CA TYR A 279 11.49 -3.26 -19.58
C TYR A 279 10.55 -4.43 -19.28
N PRO A 280 10.64 -5.56 -20.00
CA PRO A 280 9.77 -6.72 -19.76
C PRO A 280 9.83 -7.26 -18.31
N SER A 281 10.99 -7.14 -17.67
CA SER A 281 11.24 -7.54 -16.28
C SER A 281 10.70 -6.57 -15.23
N PHE A 282 10.30 -5.34 -15.61
CA PHE A 282 9.83 -4.32 -14.68
C PHE A 282 8.56 -4.73 -13.94
N ARG A 283 7.56 -5.31 -14.63
CA ARG A 283 6.33 -5.78 -13.99
C ARG A 283 6.61 -6.93 -13.00
N PRO A 284 7.27 -8.04 -13.38
CA PRO A 284 7.58 -9.13 -12.46
C PRO A 284 8.36 -8.70 -11.20
N LEU A 285 9.44 -7.93 -11.38
CA LEU A 285 10.25 -7.43 -10.24
C LEU A 285 9.42 -6.51 -9.35
N THR A 286 8.64 -5.59 -9.92
CA THR A 286 7.81 -4.66 -9.14
C THR A 286 6.77 -5.40 -8.31
N LEU A 287 6.13 -6.46 -8.81
CA LEU A 287 5.15 -7.24 -8.04
C LEU A 287 5.80 -7.98 -6.86
N VAL A 288 6.92 -8.67 -7.09
CA VAL A 288 7.71 -9.33 -6.04
C VAL A 288 8.12 -8.34 -4.95
N LEU A 289 8.71 -7.20 -5.34
CA LEU A 289 9.20 -6.20 -4.41
C LEU A 289 8.06 -5.47 -3.68
N LYS A 290 6.94 -5.17 -4.36
CA LYS A 290 5.75 -4.55 -3.76
C LYS A 290 5.13 -5.47 -2.71
N TYR A 291 5.05 -6.77 -3.00
CA TYR A 291 4.55 -7.76 -2.05
C TYR A 291 5.51 -7.95 -0.86
N PHE A 292 6.82 -8.06 -1.12
CA PHE A 292 7.87 -8.13 -0.11
C PHE A 292 7.84 -6.94 0.87
N MET A 293 7.59 -5.72 0.37
CA MET A 293 7.40 -4.51 1.17
C MET A 293 6.08 -4.50 1.95
N ALA A 294 4.98 -4.97 1.32
CA ALA A 294 3.66 -5.03 1.95
C ALA A 294 3.64 -5.98 3.17
N GLN A 295 4.25 -7.17 3.07
CA GLN A 295 4.38 -8.10 4.20
C GLN A 295 5.13 -7.52 5.41
N ARG A 296 5.93 -6.47 5.21
CA ARG A 296 6.73 -5.80 6.25
C ARG A 296 6.11 -4.48 6.71
N GLY A 297 4.97 -4.06 6.14
CA GLY A 297 4.35 -2.76 6.42
C GLY A 297 5.19 -1.55 5.93
N LEU A 298 6.10 -1.77 4.99
CA LEU A 298 7.05 -0.77 4.48
C LEU A 298 6.61 -0.14 3.15
N ASN A 299 5.40 -0.43 2.69
CA ASN A 299 4.82 0.00 1.40
C ASN A 299 4.04 1.34 1.47
N GLU A 300 3.86 1.92 2.65
CA GLU A 300 3.11 3.16 2.86
C GLU A 300 4.03 4.36 3.10
N THR A 301 3.85 5.46 2.35
CA THR A 301 4.61 6.70 2.60
C THR A 301 4.17 7.46 3.86
N TYR A 302 2.94 7.22 4.36
CA TYR A 302 2.45 7.86 5.58
C TYR A 302 3.19 7.38 6.84
N SER A 303 3.53 6.09 6.89
CA SER A 303 4.37 5.49 7.95
C SER A 303 5.87 5.69 7.74
N GLY A 304 6.28 6.39 6.67
CA GLY A 304 7.68 6.60 6.31
C GLY A 304 8.30 5.52 5.43
N GLY A 305 7.52 4.54 4.98
CA GLY A 305 7.95 3.51 4.04
C GLY A 305 8.15 4.01 2.61
N VAL A 306 8.40 3.08 1.70
CA VAL A 306 8.59 3.32 0.26
C VAL A 306 7.28 3.04 -0.46
N GLY A 307 6.61 4.10 -0.91
CA GLY A 307 5.35 4.00 -1.66
C GLY A 307 5.53 3.37 -3.04
N SER A 308 4.45 2.80 -3.58
CA SER A 308 4.46 2.07 -4.87
C SER A 308 5.15 2.81 -6.01
N PHE A 309 4.94 4.13 -6.17
CA PHE A 309 5.59 4.90 -7.22
C PHE A 309 7.09 5.09 -6.99
N LEU A 310 7.53 5.33 -5.75
CA LEU A 310 8.97 5.40 -5.43
C LEU A 310 9.64 4.05 -5.70
N LEU A 311 9.02 2.94 -5.31
CA LEU A 311 9.51 1.59 -5.59
C LEU A 311 9.65 1.34 -7.10
N GLN A 312 8.63 1.72 -7.88
CA GLN A 312 8.66 1.63 -9.35
C GLN A 312 9.84 2.41 -9.93
N LEU A 313 10.07 3.65 -9.49
CA LEU A 313 11.23 4.45 -9.94
C LEU A 313 12.57 3.83 -9.53
N MET A 314 12.67 3.21 -8.34
CA MET A 314 13.87 2.46 -7.92
C MET A 314 14.14 1.26 -8.84
N VAL A 315 13.11 0.49 -9.21
CA VAL A 315 13.24 -0.65 -10.14
C VAL A 315 13.65 -0.16 -11.53
N VAL A 316 13.03 0.90 -12.05
CA VAL A 316 13.40 1.49 -13.35
C VAL A 316 14.85 1.99 -13.34
N SER A 317 15.28 2.69 -12.29
CA SER A 317 16.68 3.12 -12.13
C SER A 317 17.65 1.93 -12.15
N PHE A 318 17.33 0.84 -11.45
CA PHE A 318 18.14 -0.38 -11.47
C PHE A 318 18.21 -1.01 -12.87
N LEU A 319 17.08 -1.15 -13.56
CA LEU A 319 17.01 -1.71 -14.91
C LEU A 319 17.70 -0.81 -15.95
N GLN A 320 17.68 0.52 -15.78
CA GLN A 320 18.44 1.47 -16.58
C GLN A 320 19.96 1.27 -16.41
N HIS A 321 20.45 1.08 -15.19
CA HIS A 321 21.87 0.81 -14.93
C HIS A 321 22.30 -0.56 -15.46
N ASN A 322 21.48 -1.60 -15.26
CA ASN A 322 21.76 -2.94 -15.81
C ASN A 322 21.74 -2.96 -17.35
N GLY A 323 20.75 -2.29 -17.97
CA GLY A 323 20.64 -2.17 -19.42
C GLY A 323 21.82 -1.44 -20.07
N ARG A 324 22.43 -0.47 -19.38
CA ARG A 324 23.66 0.19 -19.85
C ARG A 324 24.85 -0.76 -19.92
N ALA A 325 25.00 -1.65 -18.93
CA ALA A 325 26.05 -2.65 -18.93
C ALA A 325 25.86 -3.72 -20.02
N LEU A 326 24.62 -4.02 -20.39
CA LEU A 326 24.27 -5.02 -21.41
C LEU A 326 24.17 -4.45 -22.84
N GLY A 327 23.94 -3.14 -22.99
CA GLY A 327 23.69 -2.50 -24.28
C GLY A 327 22.50 -3.13 -25.02
N ALA A 328 22.66 -3.38 -26.32
CA ALA A 328 21.65 -4.02 -27.16
C ALA A 328 21.27 -5.46 -26.75
N LYS A 329 22.00 -6.08 -25.80
CA LYS A 329 21.67 -7.41 -25.26
C LYS A 329 20.67 -7.38 -24.10
N HIS A 330 20.25 -6.20 -23.65
CA HIS A 330 19.28 -6.07 -22.56
C HIS A 330 17.94 -6.79 -22.83
N ASP A 331 17.49 -6.79 -24.09
CA ASP A 331 16.18 -7.36 -24.47
C ASP A 331 16.23 -8.87 -24.73
N ASP A 332 17.43 -9.47 -24.77
CA ASP A 332 17.62 -10.92 -24.92
C ASP A 332 17.27 -11.62 -23.59
N PRO A 333 16.28 -12.55 -23.58
CA PRO A 333 15.83 -13.24 -22.37
C PRO A 333 16.94 -13.91 -21.56
N ARG A 334 18.06 -14.28 -22.19
CA ARG A 334 19.23 -14.90 -21.52
C ARG A 334 19.91 -13.95 -20.53
N PHE A 335 19.87 -12.64 -20.78
CA PHE A 335 20.46 -11.61 -19.92
C PHE A 335 19.42 -10.87 -19.08
N ASN A 336 18.12 -11.07 -19.35
CA ASN A 336 17.00 -10.51 -18.60
C ASN A 336 16.48 -11.48 -17.51
N ASN A 337 17.39 -12.21 -16.86
CA ASN A 337 17.03 -13.22 -15.86
C ASN A 337 16.55 -12.57 -14.54
N LEU A 338 15.26 -12.74 -14.23
CA LEU A 338 14.62 -12.15 -13.04
C LEU A 338 15.31 -12.55 -11.71
N GLY A 339 15.88 -13.75 -11.61
CA GLY A 339 16.61 -14.18 -10.41
C GLY A 339 17.88 -13.35 -10.18
N GLN A 340 18.68 -13.14 -11.23
CA GLN A 340 19.86 -12.27 -11.18
C GLN A 340 19.46 -10.81 -10.90
N LEU A 341 18.41 -10.33 -11.57
CA LEU A 341 17.92 -8.96 -11.40
C LEU A 341 17.38 -8.69 -9.99
N LEU A 342 16.69 -9.65 -9.38
CA LEU A 342 16.18 -9.51 -8.01
C LEU A 342 17.32 -9.45 -6.98
N VAL A 343 18.31 -10.35 -7.09
CA VAL A 343 19.50 -10.33 -6.23
C VAL A 343 20.32 -9.05 -6.45
N GLY A 344 20.45 -8.61 -7.70
CA GLY A 344 21.12 -7.36 -8.06
C GLY A 344 20.43 -6.12 -7.49
N PHE A 345 19.10 -6.06 -7.54
CA PHE A 345 18.31 -4.98 -6.95
C PHE A 345 18.52 -4.88 -5.44
N PHE A 346 18.42 -6.01 -4.72
CA PHE A 346 18.68 -6.06 -3.28
C PHE A 346 20.15 -5.77 -2.92
N THR A 347 21.09 -6.07 -3.83
CA THR A 347 22.52 -5.73 -3.66
C THR A 347 22.73 -4.23 -3.77
N LEU A 348 22.21 -3.59 -4.83
CA LEU A 348 22.30 -2.15 -5.01
C LEU A 348 21.62 -1.39 -3.85
N TYR A 349 20.33 -1.64 -3.59
CA TYR A 349 19.57 -0.82 -2.62
C TYR A 349 19.63 -1.33 -1.18
N GLY A 350 20.15 -2.53 -0.93
CA GLY A 350 20.46 -2.99 0.44
C GLY A 350 21.82 -2.52 0.92
N ARG A 351 22.84 -2.56 0.04
CA ARG A 351 24.24 -2.43 0.44
C ARG A 351 25.00 -1.31 -0.28
N ASP A 352 24.96 -1.27 -1.60
CA ASP A 352 25.98 -0.56 -2.38
C ASP A 352 25.61 0.89 -2.73
N PHE A 353 24.32 1.25 -2.73
CA PHE A 353 23.86 2.58 -3.08
C PHE A 353 24.18 3.60 -1.98
N ASN A 354 24.89 4.68 -2.35
CA ASN A 354 25.20 5.77 -1.43
C ASN A 354 23.95 6.65 -1.18
N TYR A 355 23.17 6.25 -0.18
CA TYR A 355 22.01 6.98 0.32
C TYR A 355 22.33 8.36 0.92
N THR A 356 23.58 8.69 1.23
CA THR A 356 23.98 9.97 1.83
C THR A 356 24.07 11.06 0.77
N ASP A 357 24.87 10.82 -0.27
CA ASP A 357 25.33 11.88 -1.17
C ASP A 357 24.62 11.88 -2.52
N LEU A 358 24.05 10.74 -2.93
CA LEU A 358 23.46 10.57 -4.27
C LEU A 358 21.92 10.74 -4.27
N GLY A 359 21.44 11.40 -5.32
CA GLY A 359 20.05 11.36 -5.78
C GLY A 359 19.93 10.61 -7.09
N ILE A 360 18.74 10.08 -7.35
CA ILE A 360 18.41 9.26 -8.51
C ILE A 360 17.50 10.04 -9.46
N SER A 361 17.77 10.00 -10.76
CA SER A 361 16.82 10.37 -11.80
C SER A 361 16.62 9.20 -12.76
N VAL A 362 15.38 8.91 -13.14
CA VAL A 362 15.05 7.94 -14.21
C VAL A 362 14.84 8.60 -15.58
N ARG A 363 14.98 9.93 -15.67
CA ARG A 363 14.82 10.66 -16.94
C ARG A 363 16.00 10.38 -17.86
N ASN A 364 15.76 10.51 -19.17
CA ASN A 364 16.78 10.40 -20.22
C ASN A 364 17.63 9.11 -20.16
N GLY A 365 17.01 7.99 -19.75
CA GLY A 365 17.69 6.69 -19.61
C GLY A 365 18.43 6.48 -18.29
N GLY A 366 18.24 7.37 -17.30
CA GLY A 366 18.72 7.21 -15.92
C GLY A 366 19.96 8.06 -15.60
N SER A 367 20.14 8.45 -14.35
CA SER A 367 21.39 9.05 -13.84
C SER A 367 21.40 9.11 -12.33
N TYR A 368 22.60 9.15 -11.75
CA TYR A 368 22.81 9.64 -10.39
C TYR A 368 23.37 11.07 -10.45
N PHE A 369 23.02 11.88 -9.46
CA PHE A 369 23.49 13.25 -9.28
C PHE A 369 23.81 13.48 -7.80
N TYR A 370 24.67 14.45 -7.47
CA TYR A 370 24.92 14.76 -6.06
C TYR A 370 23.75 15.57 -5.50
N LYS A 371 23.31 15.25 -4.27
CA LYS A 371 22.22 16.00 -3.61
C LYS A 371 22.58 17.47 -3.41
N GLU A 372 23.87 17.77 -3.28
CA GLU A 372 24.42 19.12 -3.15
C GLU A 372 24.07 19.98 -4.38
N ASP A 373 24.27 19.46 -5.60
CA ASP A 373 23.96 20.13 -6.88
C ASP A 373 22.50 20.61 -6.98
N ARG A 374 21.60 20.01 -6.21
CA ARG A 374 20.16 20.30 -6.23
C ARG A 374 19.60 20.84 -4.92
N TYR A 375 20.45 21.09 -3.91
CA TYR A 375 20.03 21.49 -2.57
C TYR A 375 19.05 20.49 -1.91
N TRP A 376 19.24 19.19 -2.17
CA TRP A 376 18.42 18.10 -1.63
C TRP A 376 19.05 17.42 -0.40
N CYS A 377 20.11 17.99 0.15
CA CYS A 377 20.72 17.56 1.40
C CYS A 377 19.83 17.94 2.60
N ASP A 378 19.47 16.96 3.43
CA ASP A 378 18.89 17.17 4.75
C ASP A 378 19.95 16.84 5.80
N ALA A 379 20.54 17.86 6.43
CA ALA A 379 21.62 17.67 7.41
C ALA A 379 21.19 16.86 8.66
N GLY A 380 19.90 16.86 9.00
CA GLY A 380 19.37 16.04 10.09
C GLY A 380 19.05 14.61 9.67
N ARG A 381 18.84 14.37 8.36
CA ARG A 381 18.48 13.06 7.79
C ARG A 381 19.20 12.81 6.46
N PRO A 382 20.55 12.77 6.44
CA PRO A 382 21.31 12.68 5.19
C PRO A 382 21.03 11.36 4.44
N PHE A 383 20.65 10.31 5.19
CA PHE A 383 20.31 8.97 4.73
C PHE A 383 19.00 8.86 3.93
N LEU A 384 18.22 9.93 3.77
CA LEU A 384 16.98 9.88 2.98
C LEU A 384 17.29 9.58 1.51
N ILE A 385 16.56 8.62 0.93
CA ILE A 385 16.58 8.43 -0.52
C ILE A 385 16.09 9.70 -1.20
N ALA A 386 16.83 10.14 -2.22
CA ALA A 386 16.48 11.29 -3.04
C ALA A 386 16.17 10.79 -4.47
N MET A 387 14.96 11.07 -4.97
CA MET A 387 14.47 10.57 -6.26
C MET A 387 13.72 11.66 -7.02
N GLU A 388 14.24 12.03 -8.20
CA GLU A 388 13.64 13.03 -9.08
C GLU A 388 12.29 12.54 -9.62
N ASN A 389 11.21 13.29 -9.35
CA ASN A 389 9.92 13.05 -9.97
C ASN A 389 10.00 13.36 -11.48
N PRO A 390 9.75 12.38 -12.39
CA PRO A 390 9.89 12.61 -13.83
C PRO A 390 8.87 13.61 -14.42
N ASN A 391 7.72 13.78 -13.74
CA ASN A 391 6.68 14.74 -14.13
C ASN A 391 6.98 16.14 -13.59
N GLU A 392 7.62 16.22 -12.42
CA GLU A 392 7.96 17.47 -11.72
C GLU A 392 9.42 17.43 -11.21
N PRO A 393 10.43 17.72 -12.06
CA PRO A 393 11.86 17.55 -11.71
C PRO A 393 12.38 18.35 -10.49
N SER A 394 11.61 19.29 -9.96
CA SER A 394 11.90 20.03 -8.73
C SER A 394 11.41 19.34 -7.45
N LEU A 395 10.64 18.24 -7.56
CA LEU A 395 10.12 17.48 -6.45
C LEU A 395 10.92 16.19 -6.24
N ASP A 396 11.39 16.01 -5.01
CA ASP A 396 11.90 14.75 -4.50
C ASP A 396 10.74 13.85 -4.03
N VAL A 397 10.62 12.66 -4.63
CA VAL A 397 9.64 11.62 -4.27
C VAL A 397 10.03 10.92 -2.97
N GLY A 398 11.32 10.82 -2.67
CA GLY A 398 11.88 10.09 -1.54
C GLY A 398 11.82 10.82 -0.19
N LYS A 399 11.61 12.14 -0.21
CA LYS A 399 11.57 13.04 0.97
C LYS A 399 10.72 12.57 2.16
N ASN A 400 9.64 11.82 1.89
CA ASN A 400 8.73 11.32 2.93
C ASN A 400 9.07 9.91 3.43
N SER A 401 10.01 9.19 2.80
CA SER A 401 10.41 7.83 3.17
C SER A 401 11.43 7.82 4.31
N PHE A 402 11.03 8.28 5.49
CA PHE A 402 11.92 8.39 6.66
C PHE A 402 12.34 7.05 7.29
N GLU A 403 11.61 5.96 7.01
CA GLU A 403 11.99 4.58 7.38
C GLU A 403 12.89 3.89 6.34
N ILE A 404 13.51 4.63 5.42
CA ILE A 404 14.38 4.06 4.37
C ILE A 404 15.53 3.20 4.93
N ARG A 405 16.05 3.48 6.14
CA ARG A 405 17.04 2.61 6.81
C ARG A 405 16.50 1.23 7.16
N THR A 406 15.20 1.12 7.44
CA THR A 406 14.51 -0.14 7.74
C THR A 406 14.21 -0.90 6.44
N VAL A 407 13.90 -0.18 5.35
CA VAL A 407 13.83 -0.74 3.99
C VAL A 407 15.18 -1.25 3.51
N GLN A 408 16.25 -0.46 3.65
CA GLN A 408 17.63 -0.84 3.28
C GLN A 408 18.07 -2.12 4.01
N ARG A 409 17.90 -2.19 5.34
CA ARG A 409 18.18 -3.41 6.13
C ARG A 409 17.34 -4.60 5.68
N SER A 410 16.07 -4.39 5.31
CA SER A 410 15.21 -5.45 4.78
C SER A 410 15.70 -5.96 3.41
N PHE A 411 16.16 -5.06 2.53
CA PHE A 411 16.75 -5.43 1.26
C PHE A 411 18.08 -6.17 1.44
N ASP A 412 18.97 -5.71 2.34
CA ASP A 412 20.23 -6.40 2.58
C ASP A 412 20.02 -7.79 3.20
N TYR A 413 19.07 -7.94 4.13
CA TYR A 413 18.65 -9.25 4.63
C TYR A 413 18.16 -10.17 3.50
N ALA A 414 17.29 -9.66 2.61
CA ALA A 414 16.82 -10.44 1.46
C ALA A 414 17.95 -10.85 0.50
N ARG A 415 18.92 -9.96 0.25
CA ARG A 415 20.15 -10.30 -0.47
C ARG A 415 20.90 -11.44 0.20
N GLN A 416 21.18 -11.34 1.49
CA GLN A 416 21.94 -12.36 2.23
C GLN A 416 21.24 -13.72 2.19
N VAL A 417 19.93 -13.76 2.45
CA VAL A 417 19.12 -14.99 2.42
C VAL A 417 19.15 -15.62 1.02
N LEU A 418 18.87 -14.85 -0.04
CA LEU A 418 18.90 -15.37 -1.41
C LEU A 418 20.30 -15.84 -1.82
N GLN A 419 21.36 -15.09 -1.48
CA GLN A 419 22.75 -15.50 -1.80
C GLN A 419 23.14 -16.78 -1.07
N ASN A 420 22.80 -16.91 0.21
CA ASN A 420 23.03 -18.14 0.97
C ASN A 420 22.29 -19.33 0.35
N GLU A 421 21.03 -19.15 -0.04
CA GLU A 421 20.24 -20.22 -0.65
C GLU A 421 20.72 -20.61 -2.05
N ILE A 422 21.17 -19.63 -2.85
CA ILE A 422 21.85 -19.86 -4.14
C ILE A 422 23.14 -20.66 -3.94
N CYS A 423 23.96 -20.31 -2.94
CA CYS A 423 25.16 -21.07 -2.60
C CYS A 423 24.83 -22.47 -2.07
N ARG A 424 23.72 -22.63 -1.33
CA ARG A 424 23.27 -23.91 -0.76
C ARG A 424 22.83 -24.88 -1.85
N HIS A 425 21.90 -24.47 -2.72
CA HIS A 425 21.49 -25.25 -3.90
C HIS A 425 22.65 -25.49 -4.90
N GLY A 426 23.60 -24.57 -5.01
CA GLY A 426 24.78 -24.72 -5.88
C GLY A 426 25.78 -25.77 -5.38
N ARG A 427 25.91 -25.95 -4.06
CA ARG A 427 26.77 -26.97 -3.43
C ARG A 427 26.06 -28.32 -3.33
N PHE A 428 24.80 -28.32 -2.91
CA PHE A 428 23.99 -29.52 -2.73
C PHE A 428 22.97 -29.61 -3.87
N LYS A 429 23.32 -30.38 -4.92
CA LYS A 429 22.40 -30.69 -6.02
C LYS A 429 21.08 -31.24 -5.46
N SER A 430 19.95 -30.78 -5.98
CA SER A 430 18.61 -31.30 -5.68
C SER A 430 18.06 -31.05 -4.26
N LEU A 431 18.40 -29.94 -3.59
CA LEU A 431 17.54 -29.43 -2.51
C LEU A 431 16.19 -28.94 -3.10
N SER A 432 15.10 -29.48 -2.56
CA SER A 432 13.70 -29.12 -2.84
C SER A 432 13.27 -27.85 -2.10
N GLY A 433 12.10 -27.31 -2.46
CA GLY A 433 11.55 -26.11 -1.84
C GLY A 433 11.73 -24.80 -2.61
N SER A 434 11.16 -23.76 -2.02
CA SER A 434 10.92 -22.44 -2.60
C SER A 434 12.05 -21.46 -2.29
N ILE A 435 12.76 -20.96 -3.32
CA ILE A 435 13.84 -19.96 -3.15
C ILE A 435 13.21 -18.60 -2.85
N LEU A 436 12.20 -18.21 -3.63
CA LEU A 436 11.45 -16.96 -3.41
C LEU A 436 10.72 -16.97 -2.05
N GLY A 437 10.27 -18.15 -1.62
CA GLY A 437 9.59 -18.39 -0.35
C GLY A 437 10.43 -18.17 0.91
N THR A 438 11.74 -17.98 0.75
CA THR A 438 12.65 -17.56 1.84
C THR A 438 12.50 -16.07 2.18
N ILE A 439 12.11 -15.23 1.21
CA ILE A 439 11.95 -13.77 1.38
C ILE A 439 10.48 -13.32 1.36
N ILE A 440 9.62 -14.07 0.67
CA ILE A 440 8.16 -13.94 0.66
C ILE A 440 7.56 -15.08 1.47
N GLN A 441 6.97 -14.76 2.62
CA GLN A 441 6.37 -15.78 3.50
C GLN A 441 4.97 -16.15 3.03
N GLY A 442 4.55 -17.41 3.25
CA GLY A 442 3.18 -17.84 3.01
C GLY A 442 2.24 -17.26 4.07
N ASP A 443 1.59 -16.13 3.77
CA ASP A 443 0.61 -15.53 4.67
C ASP A 443 -0.81 -16.06 4.42
N SER A 444 -1.77 -15.66 5.25
CA SER A 444 -3.17 -16.09 5.12
C SER A 444 -3.85 -15.64 3.82
N ASN A 445 -3.25 -14.71 3.07
CA ASN A 445 -3.81 -14.15 1.84
C ASN A 445 -3.38 -15.00 0.65
N LEU A 446 -2.11 -15.42 0.59
CA LEU A 446 -1.62 -16.37 -0.42
C LEU A 446 -2.14 -17.78 -0.17
N MET A 447 -2.19 -18.24 1.08
CA MET A 447 -2.59 -19.62 1.39
C MET A 447 -4.10 -19.89 1.22
N LYS A 448 -4.93 -18.86 1.07
CA LYS A 448 -6.37 -18.96 0.80
C LYS A 448 -6.77 -18.56 -0.62
N ARG A 449 -5.78 -18.20 -1.46
CA ARG A 449 -6.03 -17.73 -2.82
C ARG A 449 -6.07 -18.89 -3.80
N ASP A 450 -7.12 -18.94 -4.59
CA ASP A 450 -7.16 -19.75 -5.81
C ASP A 450 -6.30 -19.09 -6.90
N ALA A 451 -5.47 -19.88 -7.57
CA ALA A 451 -4.63 -19.41 -8.67
C ALA A 451 -5.49 -19.09 -9.91
N PRO A 452 -5.16 -18.06 -10.70
CA PRO A 452 -5.86 -17.80 -11.96
C PRO A 452 -5.48 -18.85 -13.03
N ASP A 453 -6.48 -19.30 -13.79
CA ASP A 453 -6.29 -20.24 -14.90
C ASP A 453 -5.33 -19.69 -15.97
N SER A 454 -5.42 -18.39 -16.26
CA SER A 454 -4.56 -17.68 -17.21
C SER A 454 -3.52 -16.79 -16.50
N PHE A 455 -2.54 -16.28 -17.25
CA PHE A 455 -1.50 -15.38 -16.71
C PHE A 455 -2.03 -13.98 -16.30
N GLY A 456 -3.30 -13.69 -16.59
CA GLY A 456 -4.03 -12.48 -16.22
C GLY A 456 -3.68 -11.24 -17.05
N PHE A 457 -2.39 -10.88 -17.12
CA PHE A 457 -1.87 -9.77 -17.91
C PHE A 457 -0.55 -10.14 -18.57
N ASP A 458 -0.49 -10.05 -19.90
CA ASP A 458 0.71 -10.36 -20.69
C ASP A 458 1.92 -9.54 -20.26
N ILE A 459 3.11 -10.15 -20.34
CA ILE A 459 4.36 -9.39 -20.26
C ILE A 459 4.49 -8.56 -21.53
N LEU A 460 4.50 -7.25 -21.38
CA LEU A 460 4.66 -6.33 -22.50
C LEU A 460 6.12 -6.34 -22.96
N HIS A 461 6.36 -6.85 -24.16
CA HIS A 461 7.65 -6.76 -24.83
C HIS A 461 7.84 -5.42 -25.54
N HIS A 462 9.10 -5.08 -25.83
CA HIS A 462 9.41 -3.85 -26.55
C HIS A 462 8.92 -3.92 -27.99
N ASP A 463 8.06 -2.97 -28.32
CA ASP A 463 7.49 -2.74 -29.64
C ASP A 463 7.77 -1.27 -29.96
N PRO A 464 8.61 -0.93 -30.95
CA PRO A 464 9.04 0.45 -31.19
C PRO A 464 7.86 1.42 -31.43
N GLU A 465 6.86 0.99 -32.20
CA GLU A 465 5.69 1.82 -32.55
C GLU A 465 4.79 2.04 -31.33
N LYS A 466 4.40 0.96 -30.65
CA LYS A 466 3.52 1.04 -29.46
C LYS A 466 4.22 1.74 -28.29
N THR A 467 5.55 1.60 -28.18
CA THR A 467 6.36 2.27 -27.15
C THR A 467 6.54 3.76 -27.45
N ALA A 468 6.70 4.15 -28.71
CA ALA A 468 6.71 5.55 -29.13
C ALA A 468 5.32 6.20 -28.96
N ALA A 469 4.25 5.50 -29.30
CA ALA A 469 2.87 5.98 -29.16
C ALA A 469 2.54 6.29 -27.69
N ILE A 470 2.82 5.36 -26.76
CA ILE A 470 2.55 5.60 -25.33
C ILE A 470 3.47 6.66 -24.72
N ARG A 471 4.71 6.80 -25.23
CA ARG A 471 5.60 7.88 -24.84
C ARG A 471 5.05 9.25 -25.27
N LYS A 472 4.52 9.36 -26.49
CA LYS A 472 3.90 10.59 -27.00
C LYS A 472 2.64 10.96 -26.20
N GLN A 473 1.83 9.96 -25.82
CA GLN A 473 0.67 10.12 -24.95
C GLN A 473 1.07 10.64 -23.55
N TYR A 474 2.08 10.02 -22.94
CA TYR A 474 2.68 10.48 -21.68
C TYR A 474 3.18 11.93 -21.77
N GLU A 475 4.01 12.25 -22.78
CA GLU A 475 4.59 13.59 -22.93
C GLU A 475 3.49 14.66 -23.14
N MET A 476 2.42 14.33 -23.88
CA MET A 476 1.24 15.19 -24.04
C MET A 476 0.52 15.45 -22.71
N ARG A 477 0.14 14.39 -21.98
CA ARG A 477 -0.60 14.54 -20.70
C ARG A 477 0.23 15.25 -19.63
N ARG A 478 1.52 14.93 -19.51
CA ARG A 478 2.44 15.60 -18.58
C ARG A 478 2.54 17.09 -18.88
N ASP A 479 2.63 17.45 -20.15
CA ASP A 479 2.76 18.85 -20.56
C ASP A 479 1.44 19.62 -20.38
N GLU A 480 0.28 18.98 -20.59
CA GLU A 480 -1.03 19.52 -20.21
C GLU A 480 -1.16 19.75 -18.69
N GLU A 481 -0.82 18.75 -17.87
CA GLU A 481 -0.84 18.84 -16.40
C GLU A 481 0.05 19.99 -15.92
N ARG A 482 1.28 20.08 -16.45
CA ARG A 482 2.22 21.17 -16.17
C ARG A 482 1.65 22.54 -16.58
N ASN A 483 0.99 22.65 -17.72
CA ASN A 483 0.40 23.90 -18.19
C ASN A 483 -0.81 24.31 -17.34
N LYS A 484 -1.70 23.36 -16.99
CA LYS A 484 -2.84 23.56 -16.07
C LYS A 484 -2.34 24.03 -14.69
N LYS A 485 -1.27 23.43 -14.17
CA LYS A 485 -0.62 23.83 -12.90
C LYS A 485 -0.05 25.25 -12.96
N ARG A 486 0.74 25.58 -13.99
CA ARG A 486 1.30 26.93 -14.20
C ARG A 486 0.21 28.00 -14.32
N ALA A 487 -0.90 27.68 -14.98
CA ALA A 487 -2.05 28.59 -15.09
C ALA A 487 -2.71 28.83 -13.73
N ALA A 488 -2.91 27.78 -12.92
CA ALA A 488 -3.45 27.90 -11.57
C ALA A 488 -2.54 28.72 -10.63
N GLU A 489 -1.23 28.48 -10.66
CA GLU A 489 -0.23 29.24 -9.90
C GLU A 489 -0.22 30.72 -10.30
N SER A 490 -0.25 31.00 -11.61
CA SER A 490 -0.32 32.37 -12.15
C SER A 490 -1.61 33.08 -11.75
N ALA A 491 -2.76 32.40 -11.82
CA ALA A 491 -4.04 32.94 -11.37
C ALA A 491 -4.04 33.24 -9.85
N GLN A 492 -3.43 32.38 -9.04
CA GLN A 492 -3.29 32.58 -7.60
C GLN A 492 -2.33 33.74 -7.27
N GLN A 493 -1.25 33.91 -8.04
CA GLN A 493 -0.34 35.05 -7.91
C GLN A 493 -1.02 36.37 -8.32
N ASN A 494 -1.81 36.36 -9.39
CA ASN A 494 -2.59 37.52 -9.83
C ASN A 494 -3.69 37.89 -8.83
N ARG A 495 -4.39 36.92 -8.21
CA ARG A 495 -5.31 37.19 -7.09
C ARG A 495 -4.61 37.83 -5.89
N ARG A 496 -3.40 37.37 -5.55
CA ARG A 496 -2.57 37.98 -4.48
C ARG A 496 -2.14 39.41 -4.81
N LYS A 497 -1.76 39.70 -6.07
CA LYS A 497 -1.42 41.06 -6.53
C LYS A 497 -2.65 41.97 -6.59
N GLY A 498 -3.81 41.48 -7.05
CA GLY A 498 -5.06 42.23 -7.07
C GLY A 498 -5.48 42.73 -5.68
N GLY A 499 -5.35 41.88 -4.66
CA GLY A 499 -5.61 42.27 -3.26
C GLY A 499 -4.61 43.25 -2.64
N ILE A 500 -3.51 43.57 -3.32
CA ILE A 500 -2.53 44.60 -2.89
C ILE A 500 -2.88 45.98 -3.47
N ASN A 501 -3.57 46.03 -4.62
CA ASN A 501 -3.95 47.28 -5.29
C ASN A 501 -5.31 47.85 -4.82
N ASP A 502 -6.02 47.19 -3.92
CA ASP A 502 -7.23 47.77 -3.33
C ASP A 502 -6.85 48.89 -2.33
N PRO A 503 -7.35 50.13 -2.52
CA PRO A 503 -6.98 51.26 -1.68
C PRO A 503 -7.38 51.03 -0.21
N PRO A 504 -6.63 51.58 0.77
CA PRO A 504 -6.73 51.17 2.18
C PRO A 504 -8.15 51.20 2.78
N TYR A 505 -9.00 52.13 2.33
CA TYR A 505 -10.37 52.29 2.84
C TYR A 505 -11.30 51.10 2.57
N LYS A 506 -11.02 50.25 1.56
CA LYS A 506 -11.85 49.06 1.30
C LYS A 506 -11.57 47.92 2.28
N ARG A 507 -10.30 47.72 2.67
CA ARG A 507 -9.89 46.65 3.61
C ARG A 507 -10.55 46.75 5.00
N TRP A 508 -11.08 47.92 5.35
CA TRP A 508 -11.72 48.16 6.66
C TRP A 508 -13.25 48.02 6.66
N ARG A 509 -13.94 48.06 5.51
CA ARG A 509 -15.42 48.05 5.48
C ARG A 509 -16.06 46.66 5.67
N GLU A 510 -15.34 45.57 5.43
CA GLU A 510 -15.89 44.22 5.59
C GLU A 510 -15.82 43.68 7.03
N ARG A 511 -15.15 44.39 7.95
CA ARG A 511 -15.03 43.97 9.36
C ARG A 511 -16.07 44.56 10.31
N SER A 512 -16.84 45.56 9.88
CA SER A 512 -17.69 46.39 10.76
C SER A 512 -19.20 46.31 10.47
N SER A 513 -19.65 45.49 9.52
CA SER A 513 -21.09 45.28 9.23
C SER A 513 -21.69 44.01 9.88
N ARG A 514 -20.98 43.36 10.81
CA ARG A 514 -21.41 42.09 11.41
C ARG A 514 -21.47 42.09 12.95
N ALA A 515 -21.75 43.25 13.54
CA ALA A 515 -22.29 43.41 14.89
C ALA A 515 -22.77 44.85 15.11
N TYR A 516 -24.07 45.09 14.98
CA TYR A 516 -24.91 45.90 15.89
C TYR A 516 -26.38 45.65 15.54
#